data_AF-A0A6P8AZF3-F1
#
_entry.id   AF-A0A6P8AZF3-F1
#
_cell.length_a   1.000
_cell.length_b   1.000
_cell.length_c   1.000
_cell.angle_alpha   90.00
_cell.angle_beta   90.00
_cell.angle_gamma   90.00
#
_symmetry.space_group_name_H-M   'P 1'
#
loop_
_entity.id
_entity.type
_entity.pdbx_description
1 polymer ?
#
loop_
_entity_poly.entity_id
_entity_poly.type
_entity_poly.pdbx_seq_one_letter_code
_entity_poly.pdbx_strand_id
1 'polypeptide(L)'
;MLAVNLIISALLPTVAIAAPTITNTNTTTACTNPQKRVEFRNLTTVDRQQYVDAIFCMSKKPSELGMSLLTSRLADFTYVHALLNDDIHFVAQFLPWHRWFLHLYEQDLRKCGYQGPLAYWDWTLDYQDLPNASIWDPVSGIGGDGVAPPGVSRRQSAMADFGVDRSQPVYYFCVEDGPFKDLKVEYKSANYVPHCLTRSFNNGNYFPGDMNGWAVSPSTIANIMTKPDYDDFRQWLEGQPHGAIHSAIGGDMGPSSSPNDPVFFLHHAQVDRLWLQWQQQSPEKAVDYGGRRAQDVPEGQQTSALTDIMEMLGLGKNLEVADVMSVQSEHLCYEYV
;
A
#
# COMPACT_ATOMS: atom_id res chain seq x y z
N MET A 1 95.30 2.03 9.89
CA MET A 1 94.22 2.45 8.98
C MET A 1 93.00 1.60 9.24
N LEU A 2 91.87 2.25 9.50
CA LEU A 2 90.56 1.69 9.83
C LEU A 2 89.97 0.85 8.69
N ALA A 3 89.12 -0.12 9.02
CA ALA A 3 88.01 -0.50 8.17
C ALA A 3 86.75 -0.74 9.03
N VAL A 4 85.79 0.17 8.90
CA VAL A 4 84.46 0.15 9.51
C VAL A 4 83.53 -0.56 8.53
N ASN A 5 82.80 -1.58 8.99
CA ASN A 5 81.74 -2.23 8.19
C ASN A 5 80.46 -1.39 8.24
N LEU A 6 80.08 -0.79 7.10
CA LEU A 6 78.76 -0.21 6.89
C LEU A 6 77.78 -1.29 6.41
N ILE A 7 76.68 -1.48 7.13
CA ILE A 7 75.51 -2.21 6.66
C ILE A 7 74.58 -1.21 5.98
N ILE A 8 74.41 -1.34 4.66
CA ILE A 8 73.44 -0.56 3.88
C ILE A 8 72.13 -1.34 3.86
N SER A 9 71.11 -0.83 4.55
CA SER A 9 69.73 -1.31 4.45
C SER A 9 69.09 -0.71 3.20
N ALA A 10 68.77 -1.54 2.20
CA ALA A 10 68.06 -1.12 1.00
C ALA A 10 66.55 -1.08 1.29
N LEU A 11 65.98 0.12 1.34
CA LEU A 11 64.54 0.33 1.34
C LEU A 11 63.99 0.05 -0.06
N LEU A 12 63.19 -1.01 -0.20
CA LEU A 12 62.36 -1.26 -1.38
C LEU A 12 61.17 -0.28 -1.37
N PRO A 13 60.85 0.38 -2.50
CA PRO A 13 59.67 1.23 -2.58
C PRO A 13 58.40 0.36 -2.58
N THR A 14 57.53 0.57 -1.60
CA THR A 14 56.17 0.02 -1.60
C THR A 14 55.35 0.75 -2.66
N VAL A 15 55.07 0.08 -3.78
CA VAL A 15 54.07 0.53 -4.74
C VAL A 15 52.70 0.29 -4.12
N ALA A 16 52.06 1.34 -3.64
CA ALA A 16 50.66 1.31 -3.27
C ALA A 16 49.82 1.17 -4.55
N ILE A 17 49.27 -0.02 -4.78
CA ILE A 17 48.24 -0.24 -5.81
C ILE A 17 46.96 0.39 -5.26
N ALA A 18 46.62 1.59 -5.74
CA ALA A 18 45.32 2.17 -5.49
C ALA A 18 44.26 1.25 -6.12
N ALA A 19 43.32 0.77 -5.31
CA ALA A 19 42.15 0.07 -5.80
C ALA A 19 41.37 1.01 -6.74
N PRO A 20 40.84 0.52 -7.87
CA PRO A 20 40.05 1.36 -8.76
C PRO A 20 38.82 1.84 -8.01
N THR A 21 38.71 3.17 -7.82
CA THR A 21 37.46 3.80 -7.41
C THR A 21 36.47 3.63 -8.55
N ILE A 22 35.55 2.68 -8.40
CA ILE A 22 34.35 2.60 -9.23
C ILE A 22 33.52 3.83 -8.87
N THR A 23 33.72 4.94 -9.58
CA THR A 23 32.76 6.02 -9.63
C THR A 23 31.55 5.48 -10.39
N ASN A 24 30.54 5.02 -9.66
CA ASN A 24 29.22 4.75 -10.21
C ASN A 24 28.62 6.08 -10.67
N THR A 25 28.98 6.53 -11.88
CA THR A 25 28.29 7.63 -12.56
C THR A 25 27.04 7.08 -13.22
N ASN A 26 26.14 6.48 -12.43
CA ASN A 26 24.74 6.45 -12.79
C ASN A 26 24.19 7.78 -12.31
N THR A 27 24.17 8.77 -13.21
CA THR A 27 23.35 9.97 -13.03
C THR A 27 21.91 9.51 -12.96
N THR A 28 21.42 9.20 -11.76
CA THR A 28 20.00 9.11 -11.48
C THR A 28 19.42 10.45 -11.89
N THR A 29 18.52 10.46 -12.87
CA THR A 29 17.81 11.67 -13.28
C THR A 29 17.12 12.20 -12.04
N ALA A 30 17.61 13.32 -11.51
CA ALA A 30 17.06 13.88 -10.29
C ALA A 30 15.57 14.19 -10.52
N CYS A 31 14.71 13.74 -9.59
CA CYS A 31 13.31 14.11 -9.56
C CYS A 31 13.20 15.63 -9.44
N THR A 32 12.89 16.32 -10.54
CA THR A 32 12.97 17.80 -10.65
C THR A 32 11.62 18.49 -10.47
N ASN A 33 10.53 17.72 -10.39
CA ASN A 33 9.19 18.23 -10.11
C ASN A 33 8.32 17.10 -9.55
N PRO A 34 8.47 16.74 -8.26
CA PRO A 34 7.73 15.64 -7.67
C PRO A 34 6.22 15.90 -7.74
N GLN A 35 5.46 14.88 -8.13
CA GLN A 35 4.01 14.90 -7.98
C GLN A 35 3.64 15.02 -6.51
N LYS A 36 2.70 15.90 -6.19
CA LYS A 36 2.23 16.06 -4.82
C LYS A 36 1.16 15.02 -4.52
N ARG A 37 1.29 14.35 -3.39
CA ARG A 37 0.24 13.55 -2.76
C ARG A 37 -0.29 14.30 -1.55
N VAL A 38 -1.60 14.49 -1.46
CA VAL A 38 -2.23 15.42 -0.51
C VAL A 38 -3.20 14.71 0.41
N GLU A 39 -3.44 15.26 1.59
CA GLU A 39 -4.52 14.78 2.47
C GLU A 39 -5.88 14.95 1.76
N PHE A 40 -6.76 13.94 1.84
CA PHE A 40 -8.05 13.89 1.13
C PHE A 40 -8.91 15.15 1.31
N ARG A 41 -8.92 15.74 2.52
CA ARG A 41 -9.71 16.95 2.80
C ARG A 41 -9.21 18.18 2.05
N ASN A 42 -7.95 18.16 1.59
CA ASN A 42 -7.34 19.23 0.82
C ASN A 42 -7.58 19.08 -0.70
N LEU A 43 -8.17 17.98 -1.17
CA LEU A 43 -8.60 17.88 -2.56
C LEU A 43 -9.66 18.93 -2.88
N THR A 44 -9.54 19.57 -4.04
CA THR A 44 -10.60 20.44 -4.55
C THR A 44 -11.80 19.61 -4.99
N THR A 45 -12.98 20.22 -5.07
CA THR A 45 -14.18 19.55 -5.63
C THR A 45 -13.95 19.06 -7.06
N VAL A 46 -13.12 19.78 -7.84
CA VAL A 46 -12.76 19.38 -9.21
C VAL A 46 -11.89 18.13 -9.19
N ASP A 47 -10.86 18.07 -8.32
CA ASP A 47 -10.01 16.89 -8.20
C ASP A 47 -10.82 15.67 -7.72
N ARG A 48 -11.71 15.85 -6.74
CA ARG A 48 -12.60 14.77 -6.27
C ARG A 48 -13.47 14.23 -7.40
N GLN A 49 -14.09 15.10 -8.20
CA GLN A 49 -14.90 14.66 -9.32
C GLN A 49 -14.07 13.94 -10.38
N GLN A 50 -12.89 14.48 -10.76
CA GLN A 50 -12.03 13.81 -11.73
C GLN A 50 -11.52 12.44 -11.24
N TYR A 51 -11.26 12.30 -9.94
CA TYR A 51 -10.87 11.02 -9.34
C TYR A 51 -11.99 9.98 -9.48
N VAL A 52 -13.23 10.37 -9.15
CA VAL A 52 -14.42 9.52 -9.33
C VAL A 52 -14.60 9.13 -10.81
N ASP A 53 -14.53 10.10 -11.71
CA ASP A 53 -14.69 9.88 -13.16
C ASP A 53 -13.62 8.93 -13.70
N ALA A 54 -12.39 9.04 -13.23
CA ALA A 54 -11.28 8.19 -13.64
C ALA A 54 -11.46 6.73 -13.20
N ILE A 55 -11.99 6.49 -12.00
CA ILE A 55 -12.31 5.14 -11.53
C ILE A 55 -13.42 4.51 -12.38
N PHE A 56 -14.49 5.25 -12.66
CA PHE A 56 -15.55 4.75 -13.57
C PHE A 56 -15.06 4.58 -15.00
N CYS A 57 -14.04 5.32 -15.44
CA CYS A 57 -13.36 5.06 -16.70
C CYS A 57 -12.60 3.74 -16.66
N MET A 58 -11.80 3.48 -15.61
CA MET A 58 -11.09 2.21 -15.42
C MET A 58 -12.04 1.01 -15.33
N SER A 59 -13.20 1.18 -14.66
CA SER A 59 -14.21 0.11 -14.54
C SER A 59 -14.92 -0.23 -15.86
N LYS A 60 -14.76 0.60 -16.90
CA LYS A 60 -15.35 0.38 -18.24
C LYS A 60 -14.32 -0.05 -19.28
N LYS A 61 -13.03 0.20 -19.04
CA LYS A 61 -11.96 -0.24 -19.93
C LYS A 61 -11.74 -1.75 -19.75
N PRO A 62 -11.44 -2.49 -20.83
CA PRO A 62 -11.12 -3.90 -20.71
C PRO A 62 -9.82 -4.10 -19.91
N SER A 63 -9.73 -5.24 -19.24
CA SER A 63 -8.51 -5.76 -18.59
C SER A 63 -7.31 -5.70 -19.54
N GLU A 64 -6.14 -5.35 -18.98
CA GLU A 64 -4.86 -5.38 -19.69
C GLU A 64 -3.98 -6.59 -19.29
N LEU A 65 -4.40 -7.41 -18.32
CA LEU A 65 -3.63 -8.59 -17.85
C LEU A 65 -3.53 -9.74 -18.86
N GLY A 66 -4.20 -9.62 -20.02
CA GLY A 66 -3.95 -10.50 -21.16
C GLY A 66 -4.29 -11.97 -20.90
N MET A 67 -5.55 -12.27 -20.57
CA MET A 67 -6.16 -13.59 -20.69
C MET A 67 -7.62 -13.36 -21.16
N SER A 68 -8.37 -14.41 -21.48
CA SER A 68 -9.80 -14.35 -21.86
C SER A 68 -10.74 -13.81 -20.75
N LEU A 69 -10.21 -13.01 -19.82
CA LEU A 69 -10.95 -12.32 -18.78
C LEU A 69 -11.78 -11.22 -19.42
N LEU A 70 -13.09 -11.29 -19.23
CA LEU A 70 -14.04 -10.28 -19.68
C LEU A 70 -14.23 -9.19 -18.63
N THR A 71 -13.19 -8.94 -17.82
CA THR A 71 -13.19 -8.01 -16.69
C THR A 71 -12.60 -6.66 -17.07
N SER A 72 -12.79 -5.71 -16.16
CA SER A 72 -12.37 -4.33 -16.30
C SER A 72 -10.91 -4.09 -15.90
N ARG A 73 -10.33 -2.98 -16.37
CA ARG A 73 -9.01 -2.53 -15.95
C ARG A 73 -8.94 -2.24 -14.45
N LEU A 74 -10.03 -1.76 -13.85
CA LEU A 74 -10.10 -1.59 -12.40
C LEU A 74 -9.96 -2.95 -11.68
N ALA A 75 -10.61 -3.99 -12.21
CA ALA A 75 -10.59 -5.32 -11.63
C ALA A 75 -9.23 -6.02 -11.73
N ASP A 76 -8.33 -5.59 -12.62
CA ASP A 76 -6.95 -6.07 -12.68
C ASP A 76 -6.21 -5.84 -11.37
N PHE A 77 -6.41 -4.67 -10.74
CA PHE A 77 -5.78 -4.33 -9.46
C PHE A 77 -6.26 -5.28 -8.36
N THR A 78 -7.58 -5.49 -8.29
CA THR A 78 -8.18 -6.44 -7.34
C THR A 78 -7.68 -7.86 -7.56
N TYR A 79 -7.64 -8.32 -8.81
CA TYR A 79 -7.28 -9.69 -9.14
C TYR A 79 -5.82 -10.00 -8.79
N VAL A 80 -4.89 -9.12 -9.16
CA VAL A 80 -3.47 -9.30 -8.84
C VAL A 80 -3.22 -9.26 -7.34
N HIS A 81 -3.80 -8.28 -6.63
CA HIS A 81 -3.69 -8.20 -5.18
C HIS A 81 -4.27 -9.45 -4.49
N ALA A 82 -5.38 -9.99 -4.99
CA ALA A 82 -6.00 -11.19 -4.44
C ALA A 82 -5.16 -12.45 -4.67
N LEU A 83 -4.50 -12.59 -5.83
CA LEU A 83 -3.63 -13.72 -6.13
C LEU A 83 -2.33 -13.70 -5.34
N LEU A 84 -1.74 -12.52 -5.15
CA LEU A 84 -0.46 -12.34 -4.46
C LEU A 84 -0.61 -12.12 -2.95
N ASN A 85 -1.81 -12.29 -2.39
CA ASN A 85 -2.11 -11.93 -1.00
C ASN A 85 -1.08 -12.47 0.01
N ASP A 86 -0.66 -13.72 -0.13
CA ASP A 86 0.27 -14.39 0.79
C ASP A 86 1.74 -14.02 0.51
N ASP A 87 2.01 -13.43 -0.64
CA ASP A 87 3.32 -12.95 -1.05
C ASP A 87 3.50 -11.45 -0.75
N ILE A 88 2.44 -10.70 -0.49
CA ILE A 88 2.51 -9.24 -0.29
C ILE A 88 2.07 -8.79 1.09
N HIS A 89 1.50 -9.67 1.93
CA HIS A 89 1.10 -9.34 3.30
C HIS A 89 1.85 -10.17 4.34
N PHE A 90 2.15 -9.54 5.47
CA PHE A 90 2.89 -10.06 6.60
C PHE A 90 4.29 -10.56 6.22
N VAL A 91 4.89 -9.91 5.23
CA VAL A 91 6.18 -10.26 4.63
C VAL A 91 6.99 -9.00 4.33
N ALA A 92 8.27 -9.16 4.01
CA ALA A 92 9.20 -8.06 3.80
C ALA A 92 8.72 -7.11 2.70
N GLN A 93 8.19 -7.62 1.57
CA GLN A 93 7.83 -6.78 0.43
C GLN A 93 6.52 -5.98 0.59
N PHE A 94 5.82 -6.10 1.72
CA PHE A 94 4.54 -5.41 1.94
C PHE A 94 4.58 -3.92 1.59
N LEU A 95 5.49 -3.15 2.19
CA LEU A 95 5.57 -1.71 1.95
C LEU A 95 6.05 -1.34 0.51
N PRO A 96 7.16 -1.87 -0.01
CA PRO A 96 7.62 -1.54 -1.36
C PRO A 96 6.64 -1.99 -2.45
N TRP A 97 6.00 -3.14 -2.30
CA TRP A 97 5.02 -3.64 -3.27
C TRP A 97 3.80 -2.72 -3.34
N HIS A 98 3.23 -2.34 -2.19
CA HIS A 98 2.08 -1.43 -2.13
C HIS A 98 2.42 -0.02 -2.60
N ARG A 99 3.65 0.48 -2.35
CA ARG A 99 4.15 1.73 -2.94
C ARG A 99 4.13 1.70 -4.47
N TRP A 100 4.63 0.62 -5.06
CA TRP A 100 4.62 0.45 -6.52
C TRP A 100 3.18 0.28 -7.05
N PHE A 101 2.34 -0.46 -6.35
CA PHE A 101 0.92 -0.65 -6.68
C PHE A 101 0.15 0.67 -6.73
N LEU A 102 0.36 1.56 -5.75
CA LEU A 102 -0.20 2.91 -5.74
C LEU A 102 0.26 3.74 -6.94
N HIS A 103 1.53 3.62 -7.32
CA HIS A 103 2.04 4.33 -8.49
C HIS A 103 1.39 3.83 -9.79
N LEU A 104 1.27 2.52 -9.98
CA LEU A 104 0.57 1.94 -11.13
C LEU A 104 -0.89 2.41 -11.21
N TYR A 105 -1.58 2.45 -10.07
CA TYR A 105 -2.94 2.95 -9.96
C TYR A 105 -3.03 4.43 -10.34
N GLU A 106 -2.12 5.26 -9.80
CA GLU A 106 -2.02 6.67 -10.15
C GLU A 106 -1.82 6.88 -11.66
N GLN A 107 -0.94 6.10 -12.31
CA GLN A 107 -0.74 6.16 -13.76
C GLN A 107 -2.02 5.81 -14.54
N ASP A 108 -2.79 4.82 -14.08
CA ASP A 108 -4.04 4.44 -14.76
C ASP A 108 -5.16 5.46 -14.57
N LEU A 109 -5.22 6.14 -13.42
CA LEU A 109 -6.06 7.32 -13.25
C LEU A 109 -5.68 8.40 -14.28
N ARG A 110 -4.38 8.65 -14.50
CA ARG A 110 -3.91 9.60 -15.54
C ARG A 110 -4.35 9.17 -16.94
N LYS A 111 -4.26 7.88 -17.28
CA LYS A 111 -4.77 7.35 -18.57
C LYS A 111 -6.29 7.51 -18.74
N CYS A 112 -7.00 7.77 -17.65
CA CYS A 112 -8.42 8.10 -17.62
C CYS A 112 -8.70 9.60 -17.43
N GLY A 113 -7.69 10.46 -17.58
CA GLY A 113 -7.84 11.92 -17.61
C GLY A 113 -7.72 12.62 -16.26
N TYR A 114 -7.42 11.89 -15.17
CA TYR A 114 -7.21 12.50 -13.86
C TYR A 114 -5.99 13.42 -13.87
N GLN A 115 -6.12 14.69 -13.45
CA GLN A 115 -5.00 15.64 -13.35
C GLN A 115 -4.69 16.09 -11.90
N GLY A 116 -5.55 15.75 -10.94
CA GLY A 116 -5.36 16.08 -9.52
C GLY A 116 -4.29 15.24 -8.81
N PRO A 117 -3.88 15.57 -7.58
CA PRO A 117 -2.91 14.79 -6.81
C PRO A 117 -3.48 13.44 -6.35
N LEU A 118 -2.68 12.37 -6.24
CA LEU A 118 -3.14 11.18 -5.51
C LEU A 118 -3.34 11.55 -4.03
N ALA A 119 -4.48 11.19 -3.45
CA ALA A 119 -4.79 11.55 -2.06
C ALA A 119 -4.47 10.42 -1.08
N TYR A 120 -4.15 10.80 0.15
CA TYR A 120 -4.11 9.90 1.30
C TYR A 120 -5.18 10.27 2.33
N TRP A 121 -5.69 9.27 3.06
CA TRP A 121 -6.61 9.50 4.17
C TRP A 121 -5.86 9.44 5.50
N ASP A 122 -5.71 10.59 6.17
CA ASP A 122 -5.09 10.62 7.50
C ASP A 122 -6.09 10.21 8.59
N TRP A 123 -6.20 8.91 8.85
CA TRP A 123 -7.09 8.35 9.89
C TRP A 123 -6.82 8.91 11.28
N THR A 124 -5.60 9.41 11.53
CA THR A 124 -5.24 9.94 12.85
C THR A 124 -6.04 11.20 13.19
N LEU A 125 -6.64 11.84 12.19
CA LEU A 125 -7.56 12.97 12.36
C LEU A 125 -8.99 12.54 12.70
N ASP A 126 -9.37 11.32 12.34
CA ASP A 126 -10.72 10.75 12.57
C ASP A 126 -10.75 9.71 13.68
N TYR A 127 -9.63 9.43 14.33
CA TYR A 127 -9.49 8.31 15.27
C TYR A 127 -10.51 8.30 16.42
N GLN A 128 -11.14 9.43 16.73
CA GLN A 128 -12.17 9.50 17.79
C GLN A 128 -13.56 9.10 17.29
N ASP A 129 -13.83 9.20 15.99
CA ASP A 129 -15.13 8.96 15.38
C ASP A 129 -15.01 8.54 13.91
N LEU A 130 -14.27 7.44 13.67
CA LEU A 130 -14.03 6.88 12.33
C LEU A 130 -15.31 6.63 11.52
N PRO A 131 -16.43 6.13 12.08
CA PRO A 131 -17.65 5.90 11.30
C PRO A 131 -18.27 7.18 10.73
N ASN A 132 -18.04 8.33 11.37
CA ASN A 132 -18.56 9.62 10.94
C ASN A 132 -17.47 10.54 10.36
N ALA A 133 -16.30 9.99 10.01
CA ALA A 133 -15.24 10.71 9.34
C ALA A 133 -15.75 11.42 8.08
N SER A 134 -15.26 12.64 7.82
CA SER A 134 -15.70 13.45 6.67
C SER A 134 -15.46 12.80 5.30
N ILE A 135 -14.56 11.81 5.23
CA ILE A 135 -14.34 11.02 4.02
C ILE A 135 -15.59 10.24 3.59
N TRP A 136 -16.49 9.92 4.52
CA TRP A 136 -17.72 9.17 4.25
C TRP A 136 -18.89 10.04 3.81
N ASP A 137 -18.72 11.36 3.75
CA ASP A 137 -19.79 12.27 3.33
C ASP A 137 -20.28 11.93 1.90
N PRO A 138 -21.59 11.86 1.65
CA PRO A 138 -22.12 11.39 0.37
C PRO A 138 -21.98 12.42 -0.78
N VAL A 139 -21.56 13.65 -0.50
CA VAL A 139 -21.42 14.70 -1.52
C VAL A 139 -19.95 15.03 -1.75
N SER A 140 -19.25 15.29 -0.66
CA SER A 140 -17.87 15.74 -0.64
C SER A 140 -16.88 14.60 -0.36
N GLY A 141 -17.35 13.46 0.13
CA GLY A 141 -16.55 12.27 0.42
C GLY A 141 -16.62 11.21 -0.68
N ILE A 142 -16.50 9.95 -0.27
CA ILE A 142 -16.51 8.75 -1.12
C ILE A 142 -17.72 7.83 -0.84
N GLY A 143 -18.76 8.37 -0.20
CA GLY A 143 -19.94 7.60 0.23
C GLY A 143 -19.71 6.87 1.55
N GLY A 144 -20.80 6.52 2.21
CA GLY A 144 -20.79 5.95 3.55
C GLY A 144 -20.83 4.42 3.56
N ASP A 145 -21.51 3.91 4.57
CA ASP A 145 -21.68 2.49 4.85
C ASP A 145 -22.64 1.80 3.87
N GLY A 146 -22.56 0.48 3.81
CA GLY A 146 -23.50 -0.33 3.07
C GLY A 146 -24.79 -0.63 3.84
N VAL A 147 -25.87 -0.84 3.09
CA VAL A 147 -27.19 -1.17 3.65
C VAL A 147 -27.34 -2.68 3.83
N ALA A 148 -27.62 -3.09 5.06
CA ALA A 148 -27.85 -4.50 5.40
C ALA A 148 -29.10 -5.05 4.69
N PRO A 149 -29.03 -6.23 4.04
CA PRO A 149 -30.22 -6.90 3.54
C PRO A 149 -31.21 -7.21 4.69
N PRO A 150 -32.53 -7.23 4.43
CA PRO A 150 -33.53 -7.51 5.45
C PRO A 150 -33.26 -8.84 6.19
N GLY A 151 -33.22 -8.78 7.52
CA GLY A 151 -33.02 -9.96 8.38
C GLY A 151 -31.57 -10.38 8.59
N VAL A 152 -30.60 -9.63 8.06
CA VAL A 152 -29.17 -9.92 8.21
C VAL A 152 -28.55 -8.95 9.21
N SER A 153 -27.89 -9.48 10.25
CA SER A 153 -27.09 -8.64 11.15
C SER A 153 -25.69 -8.39 10.59
N ARG A 154 -25.13 -7.22 10.91
CA ARG A 154 -23.71 -6.88 10.60
C ARG A 154 -22.73 -7.93 11.12
N ARG A 155 -23.04 -8.52 12.28
CA ARG A 155 -22.24 -9.59 12.87
C ARG A 155 -22.18 -10.82 11.98
N GLN A 156 -23.32 -11.22 11.44
CA GLN A 156 -23.38 -12.37 10.53
C GLN A 156 -22.56 -12.13 9.26
N SER A 157 -22.63 -10.91 8.67
CA SER A 157 -21.79 -10.55 7.52
C SER A 157 -20.31 -10.59 7.88
N ALA A 158 -19.92 -9.95 8.97
CA ALA A 158 -18.52 -9.90 9.39
C ALA A 158 -17.94 -11.31 9.65
N MET A 159 -18.69 -12.21 10.29
CA MET A 159 -18.21 -13.60 10.48
C MET A 159 -18.01 -14.34 9.15
N ALA A 160 -18.87 -14.11 8.16
CA ALA A 160 -18.75 -14.71 6.84
C ALA A 160 -17.58 -14.10 6.03
N ASP A 161 -17.48 -12.77 6.03
CA ASP A 161 -16.51 -12.02 5.23
C ASP A 161 -15.05 -12.26 5.69
N PHE A 162 -14.82 -12.34 7.00
CA PHE A 162 -13.50 -12.67 7.57
C PHE A 162 -13.24 -14.18 7.62
N GLY A 163 -14.12 -15.01 7.04
CA GLY A 163 -13.96 -16.46 6.99
C GLY A 163 -13.96 -17.16 8.35
N VAL A 164 -14.45 -16.47 9.40
CA VAL A 164 -14.58 -17.00 10.77
C VAL A 164 -15.69 -18.04 10.83
N ASP A 165 -16.80 -17.79 10.14
CA ASP A 165 -17.90 -18.74 9.97
C ASP A 165 -18.18 -18.97 8.47
N ARG A 166 -17.51 -19.97 7.90
CA ARG A 166 -17.69 -20.39 6.50
C ARG A 166 -19.03 -21.08 6.23
N SER A 167 -19.87 -21.29 7.26
CA SER A 167 -21.21 -21.86 7.09
C SER A 167 -22.28 -20.81 6.76
N GLN A 168 -21.99 -19.52 6.97
CA GLN A 168 -22.89 -18.43 6.61
C GLN A 168 -22.72 -18.04 5.13
N PRO A 169 -23.79 -17.64 4.43
CA PRO A 169 -23.66 -17.04 3.12
C PRO A 169 -22.97 -15.68 3.25
N VAL A 170 -22.23 -15.30 2.21
CA VAL A 170 -21.70 -13.95 2.06
C VAL A 170 -22.85 -12.99 1.77
N TYR A 171 -22.94 -11.90 2.55
CA TYR A 171 -23.95 -10.87 2.36
C TYR A 171 -23.34 -9.63 1.72
N TYR A 172 -24.06 -9.00 0.78
CA TYR A 172 -23.59 -7.81 0.08
C TYR A 172 -24.30 -6.58 0.63
N PHE A 173 -23.61 -5.83 1.47
CA PHE A 173 -24.10 -4.59 2.04
C PHE A 173 -23.74 -3.47 1.05
N CYS A 174 -24.59 -3.25 0.06
CA CYS A 174 -24.30 -2.30 -1.01
C CYS A 174 -24.20 -0.87 -0.47
N VAL A 175 -23.19 -0.14 -0.91
CA VAL A 175 -23.14 1.32 -0.75
C VAL A 175 -24.26 1.93 -1.57
N GLU A 176 -25.15 2.71 -0.95
CA GLU A 176 -26.33 3.30 -1.61
C GLU A 176 -26.25 4.83 -1.78
N ASP A 177 -25.19 5.46 -1.27
CA ASP A 177 -24.94 6.89 -1.35
C ASP A 177 -23.54 7.21 -1.89
N GLY A 178 -23.23 8.50 -2.02
CA GLY A 178 -21.91 8.90 -2.48
C GLY A 178 -21.68 8.73 -3.98
N PRO A 179 -20.47 9.11 -4.44
CA PRO A 179 -20.08 9.01 -5.84
C PRO A 179 -19.96 7.56 -6.33
N PHE A 180 -19.77 6.58 -5.44
CA PHE A 180 -19.49 5.19 -5.82
C PHE A 180 -20.65 4.21 -5.64
N LYS A 181 -21.87 4.66 -5.29
CA LYS A 181 -23.04 3.77 -5.16
C LYS A 181 -23.34 2.91 -6.40
N ASP A 182 -23.01 3.44 -7.58
CA ASP A 182 -23.25 2.77 -8.86
C ASP A 182 -22.02 1.98 -9.36
N LEU A 183 -20.92 1.96 -8.59
CA LEU A 183 -19.74 1.17 -8.91
C LEU A 183 -20.07 -0.32 -8.81
N LYS A 184 -19.77 -1.05 -9.88
CA LYS A 184 -19.82 -2.51 -9.93
C LYS A 184 -18.40 -3.05 -9.91
N VAL A 185 -18.17 -3.99 -9.01
CA VAL A 185 -16.88 -4.67 -8.80
C VAL A 185 -17.04 -6.14 -9.17
N GLU A 186 -15.96 -6.77 -9.62
CA GLU A 186 -16.05 -8.02 -10.40
C GLU A 186 -15.49 -9.24 -9.67
N TYR A 187 -14.72 -9.06 -8.60
CA TYR A 187 -14.06 -10.15 -7.88
C TYR A 187 -14.37 -10.11 -6.38
N LYS A 188 -14.47 -11.29 -5.77
CA LYS A 188 -14.38 -11.47 -4.32
C LYS A 188 -13.27 -12.47 -4.01
N SER A 189 -12.23 -12.01 -3.32
CA SER A 189 -10.91 -12.64 -3.38
C SER A 189 -10.50 -12.82 -4.85
N ALA A 190 -10.04 -14.00 -5.27
CA ALA A 190 -9.71 -14.28 -6.68
C ALA A 190 -10.88 -14.82 -7.52
N ASN A 191 -12.10 -14.94 -6.95
CA ASN A 191 -13.26 -15.51 -7.65
C ASN A 191 -14.04 -14.42 -8.38
N TYR A 192 -14.38 -14.64 -9.66
CA TYR A 192 -15.23 -13.74 -10.43
C TYR A 192 -16.66 -13.77 -9.89
N VAL A 193 -17.06 -12.70 -9.23
CA VAL A 193 -18.36 -12.52 -8.58
C VAL A 193 -18.76 -11.05 -8.76
N PRO A 194 -19.44 -10.67 -9.84
CA PRO A 194 -19.89 -9.29 -10.03
C PRO A 194 -20.92 -8.88 -8.98
N HIS A 195 -20.71 -7.74 -8.32
CA HIS A 195 -21.58 -7.20 -7.30
C HIS A 195 -21.49 -5.65 -7.21
N CYS A 196 -22.34 -5.04 -6.39
CA CYS A 196 -22.18 -3.63 -5.98
C CYS A 196 -20.93 -3.48 -5.12
N LEU A 197 -20.34 -2.28 -5.05
CA LEU A 197 -19.37 -1.98 -3.98
C LEU A 197 -20.03 -2.21 -2.61
N THR A 198 -19.37 -2.95 -1.73
CA THR A 198 -19.88 -3.26 -0.39
C THR A 198 -19.02 -2.69 0.72
N ARG A 199 -19.69 -2.17 1.74
CA ARG A 199 -19.09 -1.76 3.03
C ARG A 199 -19.97 -2.27 4.14
N SER A 200 -19.37 -2.65 5.26
CA SER A 200 -20.12 -3.08 6.45
C SER A 200 -19.39 -2.56 7.67
N PHE A 201 -19.55 -1.25 7.91
CA PHE A 201 -18.91 -0.54 9.01
C PHE A 201 -19.09 -1.29 10.31
N ASN A 202 -17.96 -1.61 10.93
CA ASN A 202 -17.92 -2.49 12.07
C ASN A 202 -17.91 -1.69 13.38
N ASN A 203 -19.07 -1.12 13.72
CA ASN A 203 -19.26 -0.25 14.88
C ASN A 203 -19.74 -0.98 16.15
N GLY A 204 -19.48 -2.29 16.25
CA GLY A 204 -19.93 -3.14 17.36
C GLY A 204 -18.80 -3.53 18.32
N ASN A 205 -19.16 -4.00 19.51
CA ASN A 205 -18.20 -4.44 20.56
C ASN A 205 -17.75 -5.91 20.41
N TYR A 206 -17.79 -6.49 19.21
CA TYR A 206 -17.49 -7.91 18.97
C TYR A 206 -16.54 -8.03 17.80
N PHE A 207 -15.49 -8.85 17.88
CA PHE A 207 -14.57 -9.09 16.76
C PHE A 207 -15.34 -9.41 15.47
N PRO A 208 -15.03 -8.76 14.32
CA PRO A 208 -13.91 -7.84 14.11
C PRO A 208 -14.13 -6.38 14.56
N GLY A 209 -15.26 -6.07 15.20
CA GLY A 209 -15.69 -4.73 15.65
C GLY A 209 -14.99 -4.25 16.92
N ASP A 210 -14.28 -3.14 16.77
CA ASP A 210 -14.81 -1.76 16.83
C ASP A 210 -14.19 -1.03 15.63
N MET A 211 -14.70 0.12 15.16
CA MET A 211 -13.91 0.97 14.25
C MET A 211 -12.81 1.59 15.11
N ASN A 212 -11.78 0.78 15.39
CA ASN A 212 -11.07 0.89 16.63
C ASN A 212 -10.07 2.03 16.58
N GLY A 213 -10.57 3.20 16.93
CA GLY A 213 -9.86 4.46 16.90
C GLY A 213 -8.48 4.42 17.55
N TRP A 214 -8.31 3.61 18.61
CA TRP A 214 -7.01 3.50 19.27
C TRP A 214 -5.93 2.97 18.32
N ALA A 215 -6.25 2.03 17.41
CA ALA A 215 -5.28 1.40 16.52
C ALA A 215 -4.71 2.38 15.49
N VAL A 216 -5.45 3.45 15.18
CA VAL A 216 -5.02 4.54 14.29
C VAL A 216 -4.79 5.86 15.04
N SER A 217 -4.77 5.84 16.37
CA SER A 217 -4.58 7.05 17.17
C SER A 217 -3.18 7.63 16.99
N PRO A 218 -3.01 8.96 17.14
CA PRO A 218 -1.69 9.59 17.11
C PRO A 218 -0.67 8.94 18.07
N SER A 219 -1.11 8.50 19.25
CA SER A 219 -0.24 7.79 20.21
C SER A 219 0.22 6.43 19.72
N THR A 220 -0.65 5.68 19.05
CA THR A 220 -0.29 4.38 18.46
C THR A 220 0.68 4.59 17.30
N ILE A 221 0.39 5.53 16.39
CA ILE A 221 1.31 5.86 15.30
C ILE A 221 2.66 6.31 15.85
N ALA A 222 2.69 7.18 16.86
CA ALA A 222 3.95 7.62 17.48
C ALA A 222 4.78 6.45 18.04
N ASN A 223 4.14 5.42 18.61
CA ASN A 223 4.83 4.20 19.06
C ASN A 223 5.39 3.38 17.90
N ILE A 224 4.63 3.26 16.80
CA ILE A 224 5.09 2.56 15.60
C ILE A 224 6.29 3.30 14.99
N MET A 225 6.28 4.63 14.96
CA MET A 225 7.39 5.42 14.43
C MET A 225 8.71 5.23 15.20
N THR A 226 8.69 4.69 16.43
CA THR A 226 9.91 4.42 17.21
C THR A 226 10.56 3.06 16.91
N LYS A 227 9.94 2.21 16.08
CA LYS A 227 10.52 0.89 15.80
C LYS A 227 11.93 1.02 15.21
N PRO A 228 12.89 0.21 15.72
CA PRO A 228 14.30 0.41 15.44
C PRO A 228 14.69 -0.01 14.02
N ASP A 229 14.06 -1.07 13.51
CA ASP A 229 14.30 -1.64 12.19
C ASP A 229 13.01 -1.78 11.38
N TYR A 230 13.19 -2.04 10.08
CA TYR A 230 12.14 -2.14 9.09
C TYR A 230 11.15 -3.26 9.39
N ASP A 231 11.62 -4.43 9.83
CA ASP A 231 10.77 -5.60 9.99
C ASP A 231 9.84 -5.45 11.19
N ASP A 232 10.34 -4.89 12.31
CA ASP A 232 9.49 -4.46 13.41
C ASP A 232 8.52 -3.36 12.98
N PHE A 233 9.01 -2.32 12.29
CA PHE A 233 8.15 -1.22 11.83
C PHE A 233 6.98 -1.69 10.97
N ARG A 234 7.26 -2.48 9.92
CA ARG A 234 6.24 -2.95 8.97
C ARG A 234 5.25 -3.89 9.63
N GLN A 235 5.68 -4.77 10.55
CA GLN A 235 4.77 -5.68 11.26
C GLN A 235 3.77 -4.92 12.14
N TRP A 236 4.23 -3.92 12.88
CA TRP A 236 3.35 -3.11 13.71
C TRP A 236 2.43 -2.21 12.88
N LEU A 237 2.93 -1.61 11.80
CA LEU A 237 2.13 -0.81 10.87
C LEU A 237 1.05 -1.65 10.17
N GLU A 238 1.41 -2.84 9.70
CA GLU A 238 0.54 -3.76 8.97
C GLU A 238 -0.52 -4.40 9.88
N GLY A 239 -0.10 -4.88 11.05
CA GLY A 239 -0.97 -5.60 11.98
C GLY A 239 -1.90 -4.71 12.81
N GLN A 240 -1.60 -3.41 12.94
CA GLN A 240 -2.42 -2.47 13.70
C GLN A 240 -3.20 -1.51 12.79
N PRO A 241 -2.71 -0.30 12.42
CA PRO A 241 -3.55 0.65 11.71
C PRO A 241 -4.01 0.14 10.34
N HIS A 242 -3.17 -0.58 9.60
CA HIS A 242 -3.56 -1.17 8.31
C HIS A 242 -4.67 -2.21 8.48
N GLY A 243 -4.43 -3.27 9.25
CA GLY A 243 -5.43 -4.30 9.52
C GLY A 243 -6.71 -3.76 10.18
N ALA A 244 -6.60 -2.75 11.03
CA ALA A 244 -7.74 -2.12 11.69
C ALA A 244 -8.64 -1.37 10.72
N ILE A 245 -8.10 -0.61 9.76
CA ILE A 245 -8.94 0.11 8.78
C ILE A 245 -9.64 -0.86 7.82
N HIS A 246 -8.93 -1.87 7.32
CA HIS A 246 -9.54 -2.96 6.56
C HIS A 246 -10.68 -3.63 7.32
N SER A 247 -10.45 -3.95 8.60
CA SER A 247 -11.45 -4.56 9.49
C SER A 247 -12.62 -3.64 9.83
N ALA A 248 -12.36 -2.35 10.00
CA ALA A 248 -13.32 -1.32 10.37
C ALA A 248 -14.34 -1.08 9.26
N ILE A 249 -13.89 -1.04 8.00
CA ILE A 249 -14.77 -0.78 6.85
C ILE A 249 -15.55 -2.05 6.47
N GLY A 250 -14.90 -3.22 6.52
CA GLY A 250 -15.52 -4.49 6.14
C GLY A 250 -16.02 -4.51 4.69
N GLY A 251 -16.94 -5.42 4.37
CA GLY A 251 -17.42 -5.58 2.99
C GLY A 251 -16.26 -5.93 2.05
N ASP A 252 -16.08 -5.15 0.99
CA ASP A 252 -14.97 -5.32 0.05
C ASP A 252 -13.61 -5.05 0.67
N MET A 253 -13.51 -4.17 1.69
CA MET A 253 -12.24 -3.88 2.37
C MET A 253 -11.74 -5.01 3.28
N GLY A 254 -12.53 -6.05 3.55
CA GLY A 254 -12.13 -7.19 4.40
C GLY A 254 -11.25 -8.24 3.70
N PRO A 255 -11.70 -8.86 2.59
CA PRO A 255 -10.96 -9.92 1.91
C PRO A 255 -9.76 -9.38 1.10
N SER A 256 -8.98 -10.30 0.50
CA SER A 256 -7.88 -9.97 -0.41
C SER A 256 -8.29 -9.22 -1.68
N SER A 257 -9.60 -9.02 -1.92
CA SER A 257 -10.14 -8.16 -2.98
C SER A 257 -10.39 -6.71 -2.53
N SER A 258 -9.76 -6.26 -1.44
CA SER A 258 -9.90 -4.90 -0.91
C SER A 258 -9.64 -3.74 -1.88
N PRO A 259 -8.81 -3.87 -2.94
CA PRO A 259 -8.73 -2.82 -3.98
C PRO A 259 -10.02 -2.54 -4.74
N ASN A 260 -11.07 -3.36 -4.58
CA ASN A 260 -12.42 -3.05 -5.07
C ASN A 260 -12.96 -1.72 -4.54
N ASP A 261 -12.64 -1.39 -3.28
CA ASP A 261 -13.08 -0.14 -2.66
C ASP A 261 -12.08 0.98 -2.98
N PRO A 262 -12.50 2.10 -3.61
CA PRO A 262 -11.63 3.24 -3.84
C PRO A 262 -10.88 3.75 -2.60
N VAL A 263 -11.45 3.57 -1.40
CA VAL A 263 -10.78 3.95 -0.15
C VAL A 263 -9.49 3.17 0.10
N PHE A 264 -9.31 1.99 -0.49
CA PHE A 264 -8.08 1.20 -0.43
C PHE A 264 -6.86 2.04 -0.80
N PHE A 265 -6.95 2.79 -1.90
CA PHE A 265 -5.80 3.54 -2.43
C PHE A 265 -5.48 4.77 -1.57
N LEU A 266 -6.51 5.41 -1.02
CA LEU A 266 -6.33 6.49 -0.03
C LEU A 266 -5.76 5.93 1.27
N HIS A 267 -6.16 4.71 1.63
CA HIS A 267 -5.68 4.02 2.81
C HIS A 267 -4.17 3.70 2.67
N HIS A 268 -3.81 2.99 1.61
CA HIS A 268 -2.43 2.59 1.35
C HIS A 268 -1.51 3.79 1.08
N ALA A 269 -2.01 4.91 0.55
CA ALA A 269 -1.22 6.13 0.44
C ALA A 269 -0.83 6.71 1.81
N GLN A 270 -1.65 6.57 2.85
CA GLN A 270 -1.28 6.94 4.22
C GLN A 270 -0.30 5.93 4.84
N VAL A 271 -0.43 4.63 4.54
CA VAL A 271 0.57 3.61 4.94
C VAL A 271 1.94 3.97 4.34
N ASP A 272 1.98 4.27 3.04
CA ASP A 272 3.18 4.68 2.32
C ASP A 272 3.77 6.00 2.86
N ARG A 273 2.92 6.97 3.20
CA ARG A 273 3.34 8.22 3.84
C ARG A 273 4.04 7.97 5.18
N LEU A 274 3.47 7.10 6.03
CA LEU A 274 4.08 6.75 7.32
C LEU A 274 5.41 6.02 7.14
N TRP A 275 5.51 5.13 6.14
CA TRP A 275 6.78 4.50 5.81
C TRP A 275 7.83 5.52 5.36
N LEU A 276 7.48 6.45 4.47
CA LEU A 276 8.38 7.52 4.04
C LEU A 276 8.87 8.36 5.24
N GLN A 277 7.96 8.73 6.15
CA GLN A 277 8.33 9.47 7.36
C GLN A 277 9.29 8.68 8.26
N TRP A 278 9.14 7.35 8.34
CA TRP A 278 10.05 6.50 9.10
C TRP A 278 11.44 6.41 8.43
N GLN A 279 11.47 6.24 7.10
CA GLN A 279 12.71 6.26 6.31
C GLN A 279 13.48 7.58 6.46
N GLN A 280 12.77 8.71 6.58
CA GLN A 280 13.37 10.04 6.73
C GLN A 280 14.00 10.31 8.11
N GLN A 281 13.82 9.43 9.09
CA GLN A 281 14.38 9.63 10.43
C GLN A 281 15.90 9.46 10.47
N SER A 282 16.48 8.60 9.63
CA SER A 282 17.94 8.42 9.55
C SER A 282 18.38 7.78 8.23
N PRO A 283 19.65 7.95 7.81
CA PRO A 283 20.19 7.27 6.63
C PRO A 283 20.14 5.75 6.71
N GLU A 284 20.25 5.17 7.91
CA GLU A 284 20.13 3.73 8.12
C GLU A 284 18.70 3.26 7.80
N LYS A 285 17.68 3.94 8.32
CA LYS A 285 16.26 3.64 8.04
C LYS A 285 15.87 3.87 6.58
N ALA A 286 16.54 4.78 5.88
CA ALA A 286 16.26 5.06 4.47
C ALA A 286 16.50 3.83 3.57
N VAL A 287 17.43 2.96 3.94
CA VAL A 287 17.82 1.77 3.17
C VAL A 287 17.52 0.45 3.89
N ASP A 288 16.97 0.51 5.10
CA ASP A 288 16.69 -0.68 5.90
C ASP A 288 15.55 -1.49 5.30
N TYR A 289 15.77 -2.80 5.19
CA TYR A 289 14.86 -3.75 4.59
C TYR A 289 15.16 -5.16 5.09
N GLY A 290 14.13 -5.86 5.55
CA GLY A 290 14.27 -7.16 6.18
C GLY A 290 12.93 -7.84 6.40
N GLY A 291 12.98 -9.07 6.92
CA GLY A 291 11.82 -9.92 7.17
C GLY A 291 11.76 -11.15 6.27
N ARG A 292 10.73 -11.97 6.48
CA ARG A 292 10.46 -13.16 5.66
C ARG A 292 9.97 -12.78 4.26
N ARG A 293 10.34 -13.57 3.25
CA ARG A 293 9.93 -13.33 1.85
C ARG A 293 8.47 -13.67 1.55
N ALA A 294 7.96 -14.75 2.13
CA ALA A 294 6.60 -15.26 1.92
C ALA A 294 6.05 -15.83 3.23
N GLN A 295 4.72 -15.92 3.35
CA GLN A 295 4.10 -16.38 4.61
C GLN A 295 4.37 -17.86 4.93
N ASP A 296 4.57 -18.69 3.91
CA ASP A 296 4.84 -20.12 4.02
C ASP A 296 6.31 -20.44 4.37
N VAL A 297 7.20 -19.44 4.29
CA VAL A 297 8.60 -19.57 4.68
C VAL A 297 8.77 -19.22 6.17
N PRO A 298 9.35 -20.12 7.00
CA PRO A 298 9.60 -19.83 8.41
C PRO A 298 10.46 -18.58 8.62
N GLU A 299 10.16 -17.83 9.67
CA GLU A 299 10.95 -16.66 10.06
C GLU A 299 12.42 -17.04 10.30
N GLY A 300 13.35 -16.23 9.77
CA GLY A 300 14.79 -16.52 9.78
C GLY A 300 15.27 -17.48 8.69
N GLN A 301 14.38 -18.05 7.86
CA GLN A 301 14.74 -18.77 6.63
C GLN A 301 14.45 -17.87 5.41
N GLN A 302 15.39 -17.85 4.46
CA GLN A 302 15.40 -16.94 3.30
C GLN A 302 15.24 -15.46 3.68
N THR A 303 16.36 -14.81 4.01
CA THR A 303 16.38 -13.36 4.24
C THR A 303 15.98 -12.63 2.96
N SER A 304 15.04 -11.69 3.07
CA SER A 304 14.74 -10.78 1.97
C SER A 304 15.97 -9.97 1.57
N ALA A 305 16.00 -9.51 0.32
CA ALA A 305 17.07 -8.69 -0.23
C ALA A 305 16.48 -7.55 -1.06
N LEU A 306 17.20 -6.43 -1.13
CA LEU A 306 16.81 -5.31 -1.99
C LEU A 306 16.75 -5.69 -3.49
N THR A 307 17.43 -6.76 -3.89
CA THR A 307 17.40 -7.31 -5.25
C THR A 307 16.25 -8.29 -5.49
N ASP A 308 15.39 -8.53 -4.50
CA ASP A 308 14.21 -9.37 -4.69
C ASP A 308 13.25 -8.68 -5.66
N ILE A 309 12.68 -9.46 -6.57
CA ILE A 309 11.78 -8.97 -7.62
C ILE A 309 10.35 -8.99 -7.08
N MET A 310 9.70 -7.82 -7.13
CA MET A 310 8.28 -7.68 -6.84
C MET A 310 7.46 -8.08 -8.07
N GLU A 311 6.74 -9.19 -7.96
CA GLU A 311 5.87 -9.66 -9.02
C GLU A 311 4.58 -8.82 -9.10
N MET A 312 4.22 -8.42 -10.33
CA MET A 312 3.02 -7.63 -10.62
C MET A 312 2.01 -8.37 -11.52
N LEU A 313 2.28 -9.64 -11.87
CA LEU A 313 1.41 -10.49 -12.69
C LEU A 313 0.86 -9.83 -13.97
N GLY A 314 1.63 -8.93 -14.58
CA GLY A 314 1.23 -8.19 -15.79
C GLY A 314 0.50 -6.86 -15.54
N LEU A 315 0.19 -6.50 -14.30
CA LEU A 315 -0.44 -5.21 -13.96
C LEU A 315 0.47 -4.02 -14.29
N GLY A 316 1.78 -4.24 -14.17
CA GLY A 316 2.85 -3.31 -14.47
C GLY A 316 4.20 -4.03 -14.54
N LYS A 317 5.29 -3.26 -14.63
CA LYS A 317 6.66 -3.80 -14.66
C LYS A 317 7.00 -4.45 -13.31
N ASN A 318 7.60 -5.63 -13.33
CA ASN A 318 8.26 -6.22 -12.16
C ASN A 318 9.56 -5.44 -11.89
N LEU A 319 9.73 -4.96 -10.65
CA LEU A 319 10.88 -4.16 -10.23
C LEU A 319 11.61 -4.85 -9.08
N GLU A 320 12.88 -4.52 -8.89
CA GLU A 320 13.57 -4.88 -7.65
C GLU A 320 13.01 -4.03 -6.50
N VAL A 321 13.07 -4.53 -5.26
CA VAL A 321 12.71 -3.72 -4.09
C VAL A 321 13.52 -2.41 -4.04
N ALA A 322 14.82 -2.47 -4.40
CA ALA A 322 15.72 -1.33 -4.46
C ALA A 322 15.18 -0.16 -5.29
N ASP A 323 14.44 -0.46 -6.36
CA ASP A 323 13.92 0.52 -7.32
C ASP A 323 12.88 1.48 -6.70
N VAL A 324 12.23 1.05 -5.62
CA VAL A 324 11.10 1.75 -4.98
C VAL A 324 11.36 2.13 -3.52
N MET A 325 12.56 1.86 -2.99
CA MET A 325 12.92 2.30 -1.63
C MET A 325 12.88 3.83 -1.49
N SER A 326 13.21 4.56 -2.56
CA SER A 326 13.07 6.02 -2.62
C SER A 326 11.85 6.43 -3.42
N VAL A 327 11.11 7.43 -2.93
CA VAL A 327 10.00 8.09 -3.66
C VAL A 327 10.49 9.08 -4.73
N GLN A 328 11.80 9.28 -4.80
CA GLN A 328 12.52 10.07 -5.80
C GLN A 328 13.63 9.18 -6.39
N SER A 329 13.27 8.38 -7.38
CA SER A 329 14.10 7.42 -8.10
C SER A 329 13.90 7.55 -9.61
N GLU A 330 14.47 6.64 -10.40
CA GLU A 330 14.17 6.55 -11.84
C GLU A 330 12.69 6.26 -12.11
N HIS A 331 12.04 5.51 -11.22
CA HIS A 331 10.67 5.02 -11.40
C HIS A 331 9.63 5.84 -10.62
N LEU A 332 10.04 6.51 -9.54
CA LEU A 332 9.15 7.28 -8.66
C LEU A 332 9.61 8.74 -8.58
N CYS A 333 8.67 9.68 -8.65
CA CYS A 333 8.96 11.09 -8.45
C CYS A 333 7.74 11.78 -7.83
N TYR A 334 7.61 11.64 -6.51
CA TYR A 334 6.51 12.24 -5.74
C TYR A 334 6.95 12.65 -4.33
N GLU A 335 6.09 13.44 -3.67
CA GLU A 335 6.22 13.86 -2.28
C GLU A 335 4.83 13.87 -1.60
N TYR A 336 4.80 13.74 -0.28
CA TYR A 336 3.58 13.98 0.52
C TYR A 336 3.63 15.41 1.09
N VAL A 337 2.54 16.16 0.95
CA VAL A 337 2.43 17.57 1.39
C VAL A 337 1.27 17.84 2.33
#